data_AF-A0A5J9VG59-F1
#
_entry.id   AF-A0A5J9VG59-F1
#
_cell.length_a   1.000
_cell.length_b   1.000
_cell.length_c   1.000
_cell.angle_alpha   90.00
_cell.angle_beta   90.00
_cell.angle_gamma   90.00
#
_symmetry.space_group_name_H-M   'P 1'
#
loop_
_entity.id
_entity.type
_entity.pdbx_description
1 polymer ?
#
loop_
_entity_poly.entity_id
_entity_poly.type
_entity_poly.pdbx_seq_one_letter_code
_entity_poly.pdbx_strand_id
1 'polypeptide(L)'
;MASFAALLTVLAFVGFASVPRAVATDPTQLQDICVADLKNPVLVNGFVCKNPKLVTANDFFLRIAPAPPNAQGVAVTPVSVTELPGLNTLGISQARLDFNPPHTHPRGTEILVVIQGTLHVAFAGSNQLNNTLFAKQLLPGDVFVFPQGLIHFQLNIGRTPAVAISGLSSQFPGTVTIANSVFGTKPPIFDSILATAFLIEKDQVDWIQSQFAMPPPAPVAGGGGYPGNDTGNDYPGYYP
;
A
#
# COMPACT_ATOMS: atom_id res chain seq x y z
N MET A 1 -23.02 -40.62 33.30
CA MET A 1 -23.43 -39.54 32.37
C MET A 1 -22.77 -38.20 32.69
N ALA A 2 -22.82 -37.69 33.93
CA ALA A 2 -22.21 -36.41 34.30
C ALA A 2 -20.68 -36.30 34.05
N SER A 3 -19.92 -37.36 34.35
CA SER A 3 -18.44 -37.37 34.15
C SER A 3 -18.02 -37.31 32.67
N PHE A 4 -18.81 -37.94 31.78
CA PHE A 4 -18.55 -37.93 30.33
C PHE A 4 -18.85 -36.55 29.71
N ALA A 5 -19.91 -35.89 30.19
CA ALA A 5 -20.24 -34.52 29.79
C ALA A 5 -19.16 -33.52 30.27
N ALA A 6 -18.64 -33.67 31.48
CA ALA A 6 -17.56 -32.83 32.00
C ALA A 6 -16.26 -32.99 31.17
N LEU A 7 -15.90 -34.22 30.80
CA LEU A 7 -14.73 -34.49 29.95
C LEU A 7 -14.88 -33.87 28.55
N LEU A 8 -16.05 -34.00 27.92
CA LEU A 8 -16.34 -33.36 26.63
C LEU A 8 -16.28 -31.82 26.71
N THR A 9 -16.74 -31.25 27.83
CA THR A 9 -16.71 -29.79 28.04
C THR A 9 -15.26 -29.29 28.18
N VAL A 10 -14.42 -30.00 28.95
CA VAL A 10 -12.99 -29.68 29.09
C VAL A 10 -12.25 -29.84 27.76
N LEU A 11 -12.50 -30.92 27.02
CA LEU A 11 -11.91 -31.15 25.69
C LEU A 11 -12.32 -30.05 24.69
N ALA A 12 -13.57 -29.60 24.73
CA ALA A 12 -14.02 -28.48 23.91
C ALA A 12 -13.33 -27.15 24.29
N PHE A 13 -13.17 -26.85 25.58
CA PHE A 13 -12.45 -25.66 26.04
C PHE A 13 -10.96 -25.68 25.67
N VAL A 14 -10.28 -26.82 25.81
CA VAL A 14 -8.88 -26.99 25.41
C VAL A 14 -8.74 -26.89 23.89
N GLY A 15 -9.69 -27.44 23.12
CA GLY A 15 -9.75 -27.32 21.67
C GLY A 15 -9.94 -25.88 21.18
N PHE A 16 -10.80 -25.08 21.84
CA PHE A 16 -11.00 -23.66 21.50
C PHE A 16 -9.81 -22.76 21.89
N ALA A 17 -9.11 -23.07 22.99
CA ALA A 17 -7.96 -22.30 23.43
C ALA A 17 -6.68 -22.56 22.60
N SER A 18 -6.65 -23.66 21.85
CA SER A 18 -5.49 -24.08 21.04
C SER A 18 -5.62 -23.75 19.55
N VAL A 19 -6.70 -23.07 19.13
CA VAL A 19 -6.78 -22.54 17.76
C VAL A 19 -5.88 -21.30 17.70
N PRO A 20 -4.79 -21.30 16.89
CA PRO A 20 -4.03 -20.08 16.68
C PRO A 20 -4.99 -19.02 16.15
N ARG A 21 -5.12 -17.91 16.88
CA ARG A 21 -5.81 -16.73 16.35
C ARG A 21 -5.10 -16.40 15.04
N ALA A 22 -5.84 -16.45 13.92
CA ALA A 22 -5.32 -15.99 12.64
C ALA A 22 -4.96 -14.52 12.82
N VAL A 23 -3.68 -14.23 13.00
CA VAL A 23 -3.20 -12.85 13.06
C VAL A 23 -3.14 -12.39 11.61
N ALA A 24 -3.86 -11.32 11.29
CA ALA A 24 -3.92 -10.74 9.95
C ALA A 24 -2.67 -9.89 9.61
N THR A 25 -1.52 -10.29 10.15
CA THR A 25 -0.22 -9.64 9.98
C THR A 25 0.81 -10.69 9.57
N ASP A 26 1.99 -10.24 9.15
CA ASP A 26 3.10 -11.14 8.86
C ASP A 26 3.40 -12.07 10.05
N PRO A 27 3.69 -13.36 9.83
CA PRO A 27 4.12 -14.27 10.88
C PRO A 27 5.42 -13.79 11.54
N THR A 28 5.55 -13.99 12.85
CA THR A 28 6.80 -13.71 13.57
C THR A 28 7.91 -14.64 13.09
N GLN A 29 9.14 -14.12 13.02
CA GLN A 29 10.32 -14.90 12.71
C GLN A 29 10.60 -15.98 13.77
N LEU A 30 11.14 -17.11 13.33
CA LEU A 30 11.54 -18.23 14.20
C LEU A 30 13.07 -18.33 14.38
N GLN A 31 13.82 -17.45 13.72
CA GLN A 31 15.27 -17.36 13.74
C GLN A 31 15.68 -15.91 13.44
N ASP A 32 16.95 -15.57 13.70
CA ASP A 32 17.46 -14.21 13.54
C ASP A 32 17.31 -13.68 12.10
N ILE A 33 17.58 -14.53 11.09
CA ILE A 33 17.55 -14.15 9.68
C ILE A 33 17.01 -15.29 8.79
N CYS A 34 16.29 -14.91 7.72
CA CYS A 34 15.85 -15.81 6.65
C CYS A 34 15.79 -15.04 5.33
N VAL A 35 16.94 -14.67 4.75
CA VAL A 35 16.99 -13.91 3.49
C VAL A 35 16.23 -14.64 2.40
N ALA A 36 15.27 -13.99 1.73
CA ALA A 36 14.48 -14.61 0.67
C ALA A 36 15.35 -15.11 -0.50
N ASP A 37 15.13 -16.35 -0.92
CA ASP A 37 15.64 -16.91 -2.16
C ASP A 37 14.61 -16.67 -3.28
N LEU A 38 14.65 -15.48 -3.88
CA LEU A 38 13.72 -15.04 -4.92
C LEU A 38 13.81 -15.87 -6.23
N LYS A 39 14.82 -16.72 -6.37
CA LYS A 39 15.01 -17.60 -7.55
C LYS A 39 14.55 -19.03 -7.29
N ASN A 40 14.13 -19.34 -6.06
CA ASN A 40 13.69 -20.67 -5.70
C ASN A 40 12.31 -20.97 -6.33
N PRO A 41 12.11 -22.14 -6.98
CA PRO A 41 10.82 -22.49 -7.56
C PRO A 41 9.77 -22.94 -6.52
N VAL A 42 10.18 -23.22 -5.28
CA VAL A 42 9.27 -23.70 -4.24
C VAL A 42 8.41 -22.55 -3.72
N LEU A 43 7.09 -22.74 -3.76
CA LEU A 43 6.11 -21.76 -3.28
C LEU A 43 5.70 -22.08 -1.83
N VAL A 44 5.84 -21.09 -0.95
CA VAL A 44 5.43 -21.13 0.46
C VAL A 44 4.72 -19.82 0.81
N ASN A 45 4.13 -19.72 2.01
CA ASN A 45 3.68 -18.41 2.50
C ASN A 45 4.91 -17.55 2.83
N GLY A 46 5.17 -16.52 2.03
CA GLY A 46 6.43 -15.77 2.04
C GLY A 46 7.44 -16.36 1.06
N PHE A 47 8.69 -16.51 1.49
CA PHE A 47 9.78 -17.00 0.64
C PHE A 47 10.63 -18.04 1.38
N VAL A 48 11.13 -19.02 0.63
CA VAL A 48 12.16 -19.94 1.13
C VAL A 48 13.44 -19.15 1.42
N CYS A 49 14.15 -19.50 2.50
CA CYS A 49 15.39 -18.83 2.88
C CYS A 49 16.58 -19.31 2.02
N LYS A 50 17.51 -18.40 1.73
CA LYS A 50 18.87 -18.77 1.33
C LYS A 50 19.58 -19.53 2.46
N ASN A 51 20.62 -20.29 2.11
CA ASN A 51 21.51 -20.89 3.11
C ASN A 51 22.18 -19.79 3.95
N PRO A 52 22.02 -19.77 5.29
CA PRO A 52 22.60 -18.73 6.14
C PRO A 52 24.11 -18.58 6.03
N LYS A 53 24.84 -19.64 5.65
CA LYS A 53 26.30 -19.59 5.44
C LYS A 53 26.73 -18.77 4.21
N LEU A 54 25.80 -18.49 3.30
CA LEU A 54 26.03 -17.71 2.08
C LEU A 54 25.50 -16.27 2.19
N VAL A 55 24.83 -15.94 3.30
CA VAL A 55 24.27 -14.61 3.53
C VAL A 55 25.37 -13.63 3.90
N THR A 56 25.29 -12.42 3.37
CA THR A 56 26.23 -11.32 3.62
C THR A 56 25.49 -10.02 3.95
N ALA A 57 26.22 -8.99 4.37
CA ALA A 57 25.64 -7.67 4.61
C ALA A 57 24.91 -7.08 3.39
N ASN A 58 25.33 -7.46 2.17
CA ASN A 58 24.70 -7.01 0.94
C ASN A 58 23.27 -7.54 0.74
N ASP A 59 22.90 -8.64 1.42
CA ASP A 59 21.52 -9.15 1.40
C ASP A 59 20.55 -8.29 2.24
N PHE A 60 21.08 -7.40 3.08
CA PHE A 60 20.33 -6.48 3.96
C PHE A 60 20.52 -5.01 3.57
N PHE A 61 21.18 -4.73 2.44
CA PHE A 61 21.48 -3.39 1.99
C PHE A 61 20.87 -3.09 0.63
N LEU A 62 20.15 -1.97 0.54
CA LEU A 62 19.70 -1.39 -0.72
C LEU A 62 19.95 0.12 -0.68
N ARG A 63 20.57 0.66 -1.74
CA ARG A 63 20.65 2.10 -1.94
C ARG A 63 19.44 2.56 -2.75
N ILE A 64 18.54 3.30 -2.11
CA ILE A 64 17.34 3.85 -2.74
C ILE A 64 17.74 5.02 -3.66
N ALA A 65 17.27 4.97 -4.90
CA ALA A 65 17.33 6.08 -5.85
C ALA A 65 15.90 6.55 -6.20
N PRO A 66 15.70 7.83 -6.57
CA PRO A 66 14.42 8.30 -7.09
C PRO A 66 14.02 7.51 -8.35
N ALA A 67 12.79 7.00 -8.37
CA ALA A 67 12.22 6.40 -9.57
C ALA A 67 11.80 7.50 -10.57
N PRO A 68 11.84 7.23 -11.89
CA PRO A 68 11.20 8.11 -12.86
C PRO A 68 9.67 8.11 -12.63
N PRO A 69 9.01 9.26 -12.82
CA PRO A 69 7.55 9.33 -12.70
C PRO A 69 6.86 8.48 -13.78
N ASN A 70 5.78 7.80 -13.41
CA ASN A 70 4.94 7.07 -14.36
C ASN A 70 3.98 8.01 -15.13
N ALA A 71 3.05 7.45 -15.91
CA ALA A 71 2.07 8.22 -16.70
C ALA A 71 1.15 9.10 -15.83
N GLN A 72 0.93 8.71 -14.58
CA GLN A 72 0.20 9.48 -13.57
C GLN A 72 1.12 10.45 -12.78
N GLY A 73 2.41 10.48 -13.13
CA GLY A 73 3.47 11.25 -12.49
C GLY A 73 4.03 10.69 -11.21
N VAL A 74 3.51 9.56 -10.79
CA VAL A 74 3.85 8.92 -9.53
C VAL A 74 5.25 8.38 -9.64
N ALA A 75 6.12 8.84 -8.75
CA ALA A 75 7.46 8.29 -8.54
C ALA A 75 7.50 7.65 -7.15
N VAL A 76 7.41 6.32 -7.12
CA VAL A 76 7.52 5.51 -5.90
C VAL A 76 8.61 4.48 -6.10
N THR A 77 9.55 4.43 -5.15
CA THR A 77 10.58 3.39 -5.07
C THR A 77 10.22 2.48 -3.89
N PRO A 78 9.59 1.32 -4.13
CA PRO A 78 9.30 0.36 -3.07
C PRO A 78 10.57 -0.30 -2.57
N VAL A 79 10.56 -0.71 -1.30
CA VAL A 79 11.59 -1.49 -0.63
C VAL A 79 10.89 -2.58 0.18
N SER A 80 10.24 -3.49 -0.53
CA SER A 80 9.64 -4.70 0.05
C SER A 80 10.62 -5.86 -0.05
N VAL A 81 10.21 -7.04 0.42
CA VAL A 81 11.03 -8.26 0.33
C VAL A 81 11.49 -8.61 -1.09
N THR A 82 10.79 -8.14 -2.13
CA THR A 82 11.20 -8.35 -3.53
C THR A 82 12.38 -7.47 -3.95
N GLU A 83 12.55 -6.30 -3.34
CA GLU A 83 13.67 -5.38 -3.61
C GLU A 83 14.81 -5.58 -2.60
N LEU A 84 14.49 -5.89 -1.35
CA LEU A 84 15.43 -6.13 -0.27
C LEU A 84 15.15 -7.49 0.40
N PRO A 85 15.74 -8.59 -0.11
CA PRO A 85 15.44 -9.96 0.33
C PRO A 85 15.69 -10.22 1.82
N GLY A 86 16.55 -9.44 2.47
CA GLY A 86 16.80 -9.48 3.91
C GLY A 86 15.58 -9.13 4.77
N LEU A 87 14.51 -8.54 4.21
CA LEU A 87 13.27 -8.23 4.92
C LEU A 87 12.38 -9.45 5.19
N ASN A 88 12.66 -10.59 4.56
CA ASN A 88 11.83 -11.78 4.70
C ASN A 88 11.75 -12.24 6.15
N THR A 89 10.53 -12.56 6.60
CA THR A 89 10.11 -12.89 7.97
C THR A 89 10.13 -11.76 9.00
N LEU A 90 10.58 -10.55 8.64
CA LEU A 90 10.76 -9.44 9.60
C LEU A 90 9.54 -8.54 9.76
N GLY A 91 8.47 -8.74 8.98
CA GLY A 91 7.20 -8.05 9.16
C GLY A 91 7.22 -6.55 8.84
N ILE A 92 8.24 -6.06 8.12
CA ILE A 92 8.37 -4.64 7.77
C ILE A 92 8.86 -4.44 6.34
N SER A 93 8.51 -3.30 5.76
CA SER A 93 9.06 -2.80 4.49
C SER A 93 9.11 -1.27 4.49
N GLN A 94 9.68 -0.69 3.44
CA GLN A 94 9.79 0.75 3.27
C GLN A 94 9.40 1.16 1.84
N ALA A 95 9.10 2.43 1.64
CA ALA A 95 9.03 3.06 0.32
C ALA A 95 9.55 4.50 0.38
N ARG A 96 10.12 4.98 -0.72
CA ARG A 96 10.32 6.41 -0.98
C ARG A 96 9.26 6.85 -1.97
N LEU A 97 8.53 7.93 -1.68
CA LEU A 97 7.51 8.47 -2.57
C LEU A 97 7.59 9.98 -2.70
N ASP A 98 7.20 10.48 -3.87
CA ASP A 98 7.04 11.91 -4.12
C ASP A 98 5.56 12.33 -4.03
N PHE A 99 4.64 11.54 -4.61
CA PHE A 99 3.17 11.61 -4.41
C PHE A 99 2.52 10.29 -4.86
N ASN A 100 1.25 10.04 -4.49
CA ASN A 100 0.52 8.82 -4.93
C ASN A 100 -1.01 9.07 -4.99
N PRO A 101 -1.70 8.71 -6.10
CA PRO A 101 -3.16 8.73 -6.19
C PRO A 101 -3.81 7.80 -5.15
N PRO A 102 -5.15 7.83 -5.02
CA PRO A 102 -5.89 6.93 -4.14
C PRO A 102 -5.48 5.46 -4.31
N HIS A 103 -5.00 4.87 -3.23
CA HIS A 103 -4.59 3.48 -3.15
C HIS A 103 -4.82 2.92 -1.74
N THR A 104 -4.63 1.61 -1.59
CA THR A 104 -4.66 0.94 -0.29
C THR A 104 -3.59 -0.15 -0.21
N HIS A 105 -3.17 -0.44 1.03
CA HIS A 105 -2.28 -1.54 1.37
C HIS A 105 -3.07 -2.63 2.11
N PRO A 106 -3.43 -3.76 1.44
CA PRO A 106 -4.30 -4.76 2.04
C PRO A 106 -3.66 -5.50 3.24
N ARG A 107 -2.32 -5.51 3.34
CA ARG A 107 -1.60 -6.31 4.33
C ARG A 107 -0.67 -5.51 5.25
N GLY A 108 -0.69 -4.19 5.19
CA GLY A 108 0.17 -3.37 6.06
C GLY A 108 -0.44 -2.02 6.38
N THR A 109 -0.24 -1.58 7.63
CA THR A 109 -0.38 -0.17 8.01
C THR A 109 0.85 0.58 7.50
N GLU A 110 0.67 1.82 7.07
CA GLU A 110 1.75 2.68 6.62
C GLU A 110 1.96 3.83 7.62
N ILE A 111 3.21 4.16 7.89
CA ILE A 111 3.61 5.38 8.58
C ILE A 111 4.57 6.16 7.68
N LEU A 112 4.27 7.43 7.44
CA LEU A 112 4.99 8.28 6.52
C LEU A 112 5.64 9.44 7.28
N VAL A 113 6.88 9.79 6.91
CA VAL A 113 7.55 11.03 7.32
C VAL A 113 7.94 11.86 6.09
N VAL A 114 7.67 13.16 6.13
CA VAL A 114 8.08 14.08 5.07
C VAL A 114 9.54 14.49 5.28
N ILE A 115 10.35 14.40 4.23
CA ILE A 115 11.77 14.79 4.26
C ILE A 115 11.98 16.12 3.52
N GLN A 116 11.18 16.39 2.48
CA GLN A 116 11.28 17.62 1.68
C GLN A 116 9.92 18.04 1.14
N GLY A 117 9.70 19.34 0.97
CA GLY A 117 8.50 19.90 0.35
C GLY A 117 7.29 19.89 1.27
N THR A 118 6.09 19.94 0.67
CA THR A 118 4.82 20.02 1.40
C THR A 118 3.83 19.04 0.79
N LEU A 119 3.30 18.14 1.61
CA LEU A 119 2.33 17.13 1.18
C LEU A 119 0.98 17.37 1.85
N HIS A 120 -0.08 17.36 1.07
CA HIS A 120 -1.41 17.10 1.58
C HIS A 120 -1.64 15.59 1.57
N VAL A 121 -1.91 15.02 2.74
CA VAL A 121 -2.19 13.59 2.86
C VAL A 121 -3.57 13.38 3.45
N ALA A 122 -4.22 12.28 3.07
CA ALA A 122 -5.47 11.89 3.71
C ALA A 122 -5.75 10.39 3.58
N PHE A 123 -6.58 9.88 4.49
CA PHE A 123 -7.29 8.61 4.32
C PHE A 123 -8.79 8.77 4.51
N ALA A 124 -9.57 7.95 3.81
CA ALA A 124 -11.01 7.85 3.99
C ALA A 124 -11.34 6.76 5.03
N GLY A 125 -12.15 7.10 6.02
CA GLY A 125 -12.75 6.14 6.93
C GLY A 125 -13.69 5.17 6.19
N SER A 126 -14.02 4.05 6.81
CA SER A 126 -15.00 3.11 6.24
C SER A 126 -16.43 3.67 6.30
N ASN A 127 -17.39 2.95 5.71
CA ASN A 127 -18.82 3.30 5.77
C ASN A 127 -19.32 3.52 7.21
N GLN A 128 -18.81 2.76 8.19
CA GLN A 128 -19.17 2.92 9.62
C GLN A 128 -18.70 4.25 10.21
N LEU A 129 -17.65 4.84 9.61
CA LEU A 129 -17.17 6.19 9.90
C LEU A 129 -17.69 7.20 8.88
N ASN A 130 -18.80 6.90 8.18
CA ASN A 130 -19.44 7.76 7.20
C ASN A 130 -18.48 8.26 6.10
N ASN A 131 -17.51 7.44 5.70
CA ASN A 131 -16.50 7.82 4.71
C ASN A 131 -15.74 9.11 5.07
N THR A 132 -15.62 9.41 6.37
CA THR A 132 -14.99 10.65 6.86
C THR A 132 -13.56 10.74 6.36
N LEU A 133 -13.21 11.88 5.76
CA LEU A 133 -11.85 12.16 5.31
C LEU A 133 -11.02 12.70 6.47
N PHE A 134 -9.93 12.02 6.79
CA PHE A 134 -8.93 12.47 7.76
C PHE A 134 -7.74 13.01 6.99
N ALA A 135 -7.60 14.34 6.91
CA ALA A 135 -6.62 15.00 6.07
C ALA A 135 -5.70 15.93 6.87
N LYS A 136 -4.45 16.08 6.44
CA LYS A 136 -3.50 17.05 7.02
C LYS A 136 -2.50 17.53 5.97
N GLN A 137 -2.09 18.78 6.10
CA GLN A 137 -0.90 19.29 5.42
C GLN A 137 0.32 18.97 6.28
N LEU A 138 1.31 18.31 5.68
CA LEU A 138 2.56 17.91 6.31
C LEU A 138 3.75 18.72 5.76
N LEU A 139 4.61 19.15 6.67
CA LEU A 139 5.89 19.81 6.42
C LEU A 139 7.06 18.85 6.73
N PRO A 140 8.31 19.17 6.32
CA PRO A 140 9.46 18.32 6.62
C PRO A 140 9.60 18.05 8.12
N GLY A 141 9.72 16.77 8.48
CA GLY A 141 9.75 16.29 9.87
C GLY A 141 8.40 15.80 10.40
N ASP A 142 7.28 16.18 9.77
CA ASP A 142 5.95 15.72 10.18
C ASP A 142 5.73 14.26 9.81
N VAL A 143 4.96 13.57 10.65
CA VAL A 143 4.63 12.15 10.54
C VAL A 143 3.12 11.96 10.45
N PHE A 144 2.67 11.01 9.62
CA PHE A 144 1.26 10.65 9.50
C PHE A 144 1.10 9.14 9.31
N VAL A 145 0.01 8.58 9.82
CA VAL A 145 -0.27 7.14 9.78
C VAL A 145 -1.51 6.85 8.93
N PHE A 146 -1.40 5.85 8.06
CA PHE A 146 -2.50 5.33 7.24
C PHE A 146 -2.85 3.93 7.72
N PRO A 147 -4.04 3.72 8.30
CA PRO A 147 -4.46 2.40 8.77
C PRO A 147 -4.53 1.37 7.64
N GLN A 148 -4.14 0.13 7.94
CA GLN A 148 -4.18 -0.99 7.00
C GLN A 148 -5.53 -1.10 6.29
N GLY A 149 -5.49 -1.27 4.97
CA GLY A 149 -6.68 -1.49 4.15
C GLY A 149 -7.51 -0.24 3.83
N LEU A 150 -7.28 0.92 4.46
CA LEU A 150 -8.02 2.13 4.13
C LEU A 150 -7.47 2.82 2.87
N ILE A 151 -8.38 3.39 2.08
CA ILE A 151 -8.05 4.20 0.91
C ILE A 151 -7.38 5.48 1.39
N HIS A 152 -6.20 5.77 0.88
CA HIS A 152 -5.45 6.97 1.19
C HIS A 152 -4.68 7.47 -0.02
N PHE A 153 -4.20 8.72 0.06
CA PHE A 153 -3.49 9.40 -1.02
C PHE A 153 -2.57 10.49 -0.48
N GLN A 154 -1.63 10.90 -1.32
CA GLN A 154 -0.74 12.02 -1.07
C GLN A 154 -0.70 12.91 -2.31
N LEU A 155 -0.83 14.21 -2.09
CA LEU A 155 -0.75 15.24 -3.12
C LEU A 155 0.35 16.24 -2.76
N ASN A 156 1.26 16.50 -3.69
CA ASN A 156 2.19 17.61 -3.57
C ASN A 156 1.44 18.93 -3.89
N ILE A 157 1.23 19.75 -2.85
CA ILE A 157 0.58 21.06 -2.96
C ILE A 157 1.60 22.21 -2.95
N GLY A 158 2.89 21.87 -2.80
CA GLY A 158 3.98 22.83 -2.83
C GLY A 158 4.39 23.20 -4.26
N ARG A 159 5.20 24.26 -4.37
CA ARG A 159 5.78 24.69 -5.67
C ARG A 159 7.05 23.92 -6.05
N THR A 160 7.56 23.09 -5.15
CA THR A 160 8.78 22.29 -5.33
C THR A 160 8.44 20.82 -5.18
N PRO A 161 9.26 19.90 -5.75
CA PRO A 161 9.10 18.48 -5.48
C PRO A 161 9.07 18.18 -3.97
N ALA A 162 8.17 17.30 -3.58
CA ALA A 162 8.08 16.77 -2.23
C ALA A 162 8.67 15.35 -2.20
N VAL A 163 9.25 14.97 -1.05
CA VAL A 163 9.81 13.64 -0.83
C VAL A 163 9.40 13.18 0.55
N ALA A 164 8.87 11.97 0.63
CA ALA A 164 8.55 11.29 1.87
C ALA A 164 9.09 9.86 1.89
N ILE A 165 9.28 9.36 3.10
CA ILE A 165 9.69 7.98 3.37
C ILE A 165 8.59 7.33 4.19
N SER A 166 8.12 6.19 3.73
CA SER A 166 7.08 5.40 4.39
C SER A 166 7.64 4.09 4.90
N GLY A 167 7.33 3.73 6.14
CA GLY A 167 7.51 2.38 6.68
C GLY A 167 6.16 1.65 6.69
N LEU A 168 6.16 0.35 6.41
CA LEU A 168 4.95 -0.46 6.39
C LEU A 168 5.09 -1.69 7.28
N SER A 169 3.99 -2.08 7.94
CA SER A 169 3.93 -3.19 8.90
C SER A 169 3.78 -4.59 8.24
N SER A 170 4.41 -4.79 7.09
CA SER A 170 4.52 -6.09 6.41
C SER A 170 5.73 -6.07 5.49
N GLN A 171 6.39 -7.22 5.32
CA GLN A 171 7.44 -7.43 4.33
C GLN A 171 6.93 -7.28 2.89
N PHE A 172 5.62 -7.50 2.68
CA PHE A 172 4.95 -7.42 1.39
C PHE A 172 3.52 -6.87 1.51
N PRO A 173 3.37 -5.56 1.79
CA PRO A 173 2.08 -4.94 2.10
C PRO A 173 1.09 -5.02 0.93
N GLY A 174 1.61 -5.06 -0.30
CA GLY A 174 0.85 -4.98 -1.54
C GLY A 174 0.28 -3.59 -1.76
N THR A 175 -0.01 -3.24 -3.01
CA THR A 175 -0.61 -1.94 -3.35
C THR A 175 -1.78 -2.17 -4.29
N VAL A 176 -2.93 -1.60 -3.95
CA VAL A 176 -4.13 -1.59 -4.79
C VAL A 176 -4.40 -0.15 -5.18
N THR A 177 -3.96 0.26 -6.36
CA THR A 177 -4.29 1.58 -6.93
C THR A 177 -5.75 1.57 -7.35
N ILE A 178 -6.59 2.41 -6.71
CA ILE A 178 -8.05 2.32 -6.83
C ILE A 178 -8.50 2.47 -8.28
N ALA A 179 -8.00 3.48 -8.99
CA ALA A 179 -8.37 3.71 -10.38
C ALA A 179 -8.04 2.51 -11.29
N ASN A 180 -6.84 1.93 -11.15
CA ASN A 180 -6.43 0.75 -11.91
C ASN A 180 -7.28 -0.48 -11.57
N SER A 181 -7.60 -0.68 -10.28
CA SER A 181 -8.37 -1.85 -9.83
C SER A 181 -9.86 -1.75 -10.12
N VAL A 182 -10.39 -0.55 -10.38
CA VAL A 182 -11.79 -0.34 -10.76
C VAL A 182 -11.94 -0.30 -12.29
N PHE A 183 -11.09 0.44 -12.99
CA PHE A 183 -11.26 0.73 -14.42
C PHE A 183 -10.23 0.04 -15.34
N GLY A 184 -9.15 -0.52 -14.78
CA GLY A 184 -8.02 -1.08 -15.54
C GLY A 184 -7.83 -2.59 -15.36
N THR A 185 -8.82 -3.32 -14.86
CA THR A 185 -8.71 -4.77 -14.65
C THR A 185 -8.60 -5.53 -15.99
N LYS A 186 -7.97 -6.70 -15.94
CA LYS A 186 -7.82 -7.58 -17.10
C LYS A 186 -8.31 -8.99 -16.72
N PRO A 187 -9.53 -9.41 -17.15
CA PRO A 187 -10.49 -8.68 -17.99
C PRO A 187 -11.16 -7.47 -17.31
N PRO A 188 -11.74 -6.50 -18.05
CA PRO A 188 -12.45 -5.35 -17.48
C PRO A 188 -13.68 -5.77 -16.65
N ILE A 189 -13.98 -5.00 -15.59
CA ILE A 189 -15.27 -5.10 -14.90
C ILE A 189 -16.37 -4.68 -15.88
N PHE A 190 -17.52 -5.37 -15.85
CA PHE A 190 -18.64 -5.03 -16.71
C PHE A 190 -19.06 -3.57 -16.54
N ASP A 191 -19.16 -2.87 -17.67
CA ASP A 191 -19.59 -1.48 -17.79
C ASP A 191 -20.90 -1.19 -17.03
N SER A 192 -21.86 -2.12 -17.03
CA SER A 192 -23.15 -1.99 -16.36
C SER A 192 -23.03 -1.99 -14.83
N ILE A 193 -22.08 -2.75 -14.28
CA ILE A 193 -21.79 -2.76 -12.83
C ILE A 193 -21.20 -1.41 -12.44
N LEU A 194 -20.23 -0.91 -13.19
CA LEU A 194 -19.59 0.38 -12.89
C LEU A 194 -20.53 1.56 -13.15
N ALA A 195 -21.33 1.54 -14.20
CA ALA A 195 -22.34 2.55 -14.51
C ALA A 195 -23.33 2.68 -13.34
N THR A 196 -23.81 1.53 -12.83
CA THR A 196 -24.68 1.48 -11.65
C THR A 196 -23.95 1.98 -10.39
N ALA A 197 -22.72 1.56 -10.16
CA ALA A 197 -21.97 1.91 -8.96
C ALA A 197 -21.55 3.39 -8.90
N PHE A 198 -21.24 3.99 -10.05
CA PHE A 198 -20.79 5.38 -10.16
C PHE A 198 -21.91 6.36 -10.52
N LEU A 199 -23.14 5.86 -10.77
CA LEU A 199 -24.30 6.66 -11.19
C LEU A 199 -24.05 7.44 -12.48
N ILE A 200 -23.41 6.79 -13.44
CA ILE A 200 -23.03 7.34 -14.75
C ILE A 200 -23.50 6.42 -15.88
N GLU A 201 -23.49 6.94 -17.09
CA GLU A 201 -23.84 6.17 -18.28
C GLU A 201 -22.72 5.18 -18.68
N LYS A 202 -23.10 4.11 -19.39
CA LYS A 202 -22.16 3.06 -19.81
C LYS A 202 -21.07 3.58 -20.75
N ASP A 203 -21.39 4.53 -21.63
CA ASP A 203 -20.43 5.15 -22.54
C ASP A 203 -19.35 5.97 -21.79
N GLN A 204 -19.73 6.59 -20.67
CA GLN A 204 -18.77 7.25 -19.77
C GLN A 204 -17.84 6.24 -19.11
N VAL A 205 -18.35 5.06 -18.70
CA VAL A 205 -17.51 3.98 -18.17
C VAL A 205 -16.54 3.47 -19.23
N ASP A 206 -17.04 3.18 -20.44
CA ASP A 206 -16.23 2.70 -21.55
C ASP A 206 -15.11 3.71 -21.87
N TRP A 207 -15.43 5.00 -21.86
CA TRP A 207 -14.45 6.07 -22.02
C TRP A 207 -13.39 6.05 -20.91
N ILE A 208 -13.79 5.96 -19.63
CA ILE A 208 -12.83 5.88 -18.52
C ILE A 208 -11.95 4.64 -18.65
N GLN A 209 -12.53 3.45 -18.87
CA GLN A 209 -11.77 2.20 -19.03
C GLN A 209 -10.78 2.27 -20.18
N SER A 210 -11.12 2.97 -21.28
CA SER A 210 -10.20 3.17 -22.41
C SER A 210 -8.92 3.94 -22.03
N GLN A 211 -8.98 4.83 -21.03
CA GLN A 211 -7.80 5.55 -20.53
C GLN A 211 -6.79 4.63 -19.81
N PHE A 212 -7.23 3.44 -19.39
CA PHE A 212 -6.39 2.43 -18.74
C PHE A 212 -6.01 1.27 -19.66
N ALA A 213 -6.54 1.23 -20.89
CA ALA A 213 -6.27 0.18 -21.88
C ALA A 213 -4.85 0.28 -22.48
N MET A 214 -4.27 1.48 -22.52
CA MET A 214 -2.88 1.72 -22.92
C MET A 214 -2.20 2.65 -21.91
N PRO A 215 -0.96 2.39 -21.47
CA PRO A 215 -0.25 3.35 -20.63
C PRO A 215 -0.09 4.65 -21.43
N PRO A 216 -0.55 5.81 -20.91
CA PRO A 216 -0.25 7.09 -21.54
C PRO A 216 1.27 7.27 -21.66
N PRO A 217 1.78 7.92 -22.72
CA PRO A 217 3.20 8.22 -22.80
C PRO A 217 3.65 8.99 -21.55
N ALA A 218 4.79 8.59 -20.98
CA ALA A 218 5.35 9.29 -19.83
C ALA A 218 5.55 10.78 -20.19
N PRO A 219 5.13 11.72 -19.33
CA PRO A 219 5.27 13.14 -19.64
C PRO A 219 6.75 13.50 -19.74
N VAL A 220 7.06 14.34 -20.72
CA VAL A 220 8.41 14.88 -20.93
C VAL A 220 8.76 15.76 -19.74
N ALA A 221 9.90 15.51 -19.11
CA ALA A 221 10.40 16.31 -17.98
C ALA A 221 10.44 17.80 -18.39
N GLY A 222 9.54 18.61 -17.82
CA GLY A 222 9.49 20.06 -18.04
C GLY A 222 8.16 20.63 -18.54
N GLY A 223 7.14 19.83 -18.83
CA GLY A 223 5.80 20.31 -19.19
C GLY A 223 4.84 20.29 -18.00
N GLY A 224 4.27 21.43 -17.64
CA GLY A 224 3.37 21.60 -16.49
C GLY A 224 2.09 20.75 -16.57
N GLY A 225 1.58 20.42 -15.37
CA GLY A 225 0.18 20.11 -15.10
C GLY A 225 -0.36 18.79 -15.65
N TYR A 226 -0.46 17.76 -14.79
CA TYR A 226 -1.45 16.70 -15.00
C TYR A 226 -2.85 17.32 -15.04
N PRO A 227 -3.84 16.70 -15.70
CA PRO A 227 -5.24 17.05 -15.49
C PRO A 227 -5.55 16.86 -14.00
N GLY A 228 -5.77 17.96 -13.27
CA GLY A 228 -5.97 17.98 -11.82
C GLY A 228 -4.78 18.47 -10.98
N ASN A 229 -3.65 18.83 -11.58
CA ASN A 229 -2.55 19.53 -10.91
C ASN A 229 -2.68 21.06 -11.04
N ASP A 230 -3.92 21.56 -11.13
CA ASP A 230 -4.19 22.99 -11.00
C ASP A 230 -3.84 23.39 -9.57
N THR A 231 -2.65 23.96 -9.44
CA THR A 231 -2.18 24.69 -8.25
C THR A 231 -2.93 26.01 -8.05
N GLY A 232 -4.17 26.11 -8.57
CA GLY A 232 -5.07 27.24 -8.44
C GLY A 232 -5.87 27.16 -7.15
N ASN A 233 -5.46 27.96 -6.17
CA ASN A 233 -6.23 28.49 -5.05
C ASN A 233 -7.68 28.00 -4.88
N ASP A 234 -7.92 27.16 -3.88
CA ASP A 234 -8.95 27.32 -2.84
C ASP A 234 -9.17 25.97 -2.12
N TYR A 235 -8.25 25.60 -1.24
CA TYR A 235 -8.61 24.71 -0.13
C TYR A 235 -8.98 25.62 1.04
N PRO A 236 -10.26 25.73 1.43
CA PRO A 236 -10.63 26.45 2.64
C PRO A 236 -9.97 25.71 3.80
N GLY A 237 -9.01 26.39 4.43
CA GLY A 237 -8.25 25.87 5.56
C GLY A 237 -9.20 25.49 6.69
N TYR A 238 -9.34 24.20 6.94
CA TYR A 238 -9.87 23.70 8.19
C TYR A 238 -8.69 23.28 9.07
N TYR A 239 -8.13 24.26 9.78
CA TYR A 239 -7.38 24.02 11.02
C TYR A 239 -8.38 24.08 12.18
N PRO A 240 -8.22 23.19 13.15
CA PRO A 240 -7.44 23.57 14.32
C PRO A 240 -6.00 23.02 14.33
#